data_AF-A0A6A4QKQ7-F1
#
_entry.id   AF-A0A6A4QKQ7-F1
#
_cell.length_a   1.000
_cell.length_b   1.000
_cell.length_c   1.000
_cell.angle_alpha   90.00
_cell.angle_beta   90.00
_cell.angle_gamma   90.00
#
_symmetry.space_group_name_H-M   'P 1'
#
loop_
_entity.id
_entity.type
_entity.pdbx_description
1 polymer ?
#
loop_
_entity_poly.entity_id
_entity_poly.type
_entity_poly.pdbx_seq_one_letter_code
_entity_poly.pdbx_strand_id
1 'polypeptide(L)'
;MSDVVINVNTNKYVFSLFKPEEITAIVNDFAEPGSLAPTGLYLGGTKYMVIQGEPGAVIRGKKGPGGVTVKKTNQALIIGIYDEPMTPGQCNMVVERLGDYLIDQGL
;
A
#
# COMPACT_ATOMS: atom_id res chain seq x y z
N MET A 1 -7.44 -13.29 -12.81
CA MET A 1 -6.77 -13.24 -11.50
C MET A 1 -7.37 -12.05 -10.79
N SER A 2 -8.19 -12.28 -9.77
CA SER A 2 -8.92 -11.22 -9.07
C SER A 2 -8.01 -10.64 -7.98
N ASP A 3 -7.48 -9.44 -8.20
CA ASP A 3 -6.69 -8.73 -7.19
C ASP A 3 -7.62 -8.30 -6.05
N VAL A 4 -7.56 -9.01 -4.93
CA VAL A 4 -8.30 -8.65 -3.71
C VAL A 4 -7.48 -7.58 -2.98
N VAL A 5 -7.93 -6.33 -3.04
CA VAL A 5 -7.38 -5.24 -2.22
C VAL A 5 -8.13 -5.23 -0.89
N ILE A 6 -7.47 -5.65 0.19
CA ILE A 6 -8.05 -5.59 1.55
C ILE A 6 -7.65 -4.25 2.16
N ASN A 7 -8.63 -3.34 2.26
CA ASN A 7 -8.48 -2.04 2.90
C ASN A 7 -8.86 -2.14 4.38
N VAL A 8 -7.91 -1.88 5.27
CA VAL A 8 -8.14 -1.82 6.72
C VAL A 8 -8.50 -0.38 7.09
N ASN A 9 -9.73 0.05 6.78
CA ASN A 9 -10.31 1.24 7.40
C ASN A 9 -11.84 1.12 7.54
N THR A 10 -12.34 1.42 8.75
CA THR A 10 -13.73 1.29 9.16
C THR A 10 -14.57 2.46 8.64
N ASN A 11 -14.98 2.42 7.37
CA ASN A 11 -16.28 2.89 6.87
C ASN A 11 -16.32 2.85 5.32
N LYS A 12 -17.25 2.02 4.81
CA LYS A 12 -17.84 2.07 3.46
C LYS A 12 -16.90 1.94 2.24
N TYR A 13 -16.73 0.69 1.78
CA TYR A 13 -16.43 0.24 0.41
C TYR A 13 -15.98 1.30 -0.62
N VAL A 14 -14.65 1.42 -0.79
CA VAL A 14 -13.97 2.46 -1.60
C VAL A 14 -13.36 1.91 -2.90
N PHE A 15 -13.82 0.75 -3.40
CA PHE A 15 -13.22 0.12 -4.59
C PHE A 15 -13.36 0.97 -5.87
N SER A 16 -14.33 1.90 -5.92
CA SER A 16 -14.52 2.82 -7.05
C SER A 16 -13.58 4.04 -7.05
N LEU A 17 -12.64 4.16 -6.09
CA LEU A 17 -11.80 5.35 -5.93
C LEU A 17 -10.40 5.22 -6.57
N PHE A 18 -9.87 4.00 -6.72
CA PHE A 18 -8.52 3.78 -7.24
C PHE A 18 -8.54 3.48 -8.71
N LYS A 19 -7.66 4.15 -9.46
CA LYS A 19 -7.57 3.94 -10.91
C LYS A 19 -6.74 2.68 -11.20
N PRO A 20 -7.07 1.88 -12.23
CA PRO A 20 -6.29 0.69 -12.58
C PRO A 20 -4.81 0.96 -12.82
N GLU A 21 -4.47 2.16 -13.32
CA GLU A 21 -3.09 2.57 -13.57
C GLU A 21 -2.30 2.79 -12.28
N GLU A 22 -2.98 3.23 -11.21
CA GLU A 22 -2.37 3.40 -9.88
C GLU A 22 -1.98 2.03 -9.29
N ILE A 23 -2.85 1.03 -9.42
CA ILE A 23 -2.58 -0.34 -8.95
C ILE A 23 -1.49 -0.99 -9.79
N THR A 24 -1.54 -0.84 -11.11
CA THR A 24 -0.50 -1.35 -12.01
C THR A 24 0.87 -0.77 -11.66
N ALA A 25 0.95 0.52 -11.36
CA ALA A 25 2.21 1.16 -10.98
C ALA A 25 2.77 0.62 -9.66
N ILE A 26 1.91 0.35 -8.67
CA ILE A 26 2.29 -0.31 -7.41
C ILE A 26 2.82 -1.73 -7.66
N VAL A 27 2.12 -2.52 -8.47
CA VAL A 27 2.55 -3.89 -8.82
C VAL A 27 3.90 -3.89 -9.53
N ASN A 28 4.11 -2.93 -10.44
CA ASN A 28 5.38 -2.77 -11.15
C ASN A 28 6.52 -2.40 -10.20
N ASP A 29 6.30 -1.55 -9.20
CA ASP A 29 7.35 -1.21 -8.22
C ASP A 29 7.74 -2.40 -7.34
N PHE A 30 6.83 -3.34 -7.08
CA PHE A 30 7.23 -4.61 -6.45
C PHE A 30 8.07 -5.51 -7.35
N ALA A 31 7.91 -5.43 -8.67
CA ALA A 31 8.73 -6.17 -9.63
C ALA A 31 10.08 -5.47 -9.90
N GLU A 32 10.07 -4.14 -9.92
CA GLU A 32 11.20 -3.26 -10.19
C GLU A 32 11.28 -2.20 -9.08
N PRO A 33 11.88 -2.54 -7.92
CA PRO A 33 11.95 -1.64 -6.77
C PRO A 33 12.55 -0.28 -7.09
N GLY A 34 11.80 0.79 -6.82
CA GLY A 34 12.22 2.18 -7.02
C GLY A 34 11.68 2.83 -8.28
N SER A 35 10.92 2.11 -9.13
CA SER A 35 10.26 2.67 -10.31
C SER A 35 9.28 3.80 -9.98
N LEU A 36 8.68 3.80 -8.79
CA LEU A 36 7.79 4.87 -8.32
C LEU A 36 8.53 6.07 -7.69
N ALA A 37 9.81 5.94 -7.32
CA ALA A 37 10.52 7.02 -6.62
C ALA A 37 10.61 8.34 -7.43
N PRO A 38 10.84 8.33 -8.76
CA PRO A 38 10.90 9.56 -9.55
C PRO A 38 9.52 10.23 -9.77
N THR A 39 8.45 9.44 -9.88
CA THR A 39 7.11 9.93 -10.27
C THR A 39 6.20 10.16 -9.08
N GLY A 40 6.43 9.45 -7.97
CA GLY A 40 5.61 9.40 -6.77
C GLY A 40 4.57 8.28 -6.83
N LEU A 41 4.16 7.81 -5.65
CA LEU A 41 3.08 6.85 -5.49
C LEU A 41 1.74 7.59 -5.59
N TYR A 42 0.90 7.22 -6.56
CA TYR A 42 -0.46 7.73 -6.67
C TYR A 42 -1.45 6.69 -6.15
N LEU A 43 -2.39 7.14 -5.32
CA LEU A 43 -3.49 6.31 -4.85
C LEU A 43 -4.72 7.19 -4.60
N GLY A 44 -5.80 6.94 -5.33
CA GLY A 44 -7.04 7.71 -5.23
C GLY A 44 -6.87 9.15 -5.67
N GLY A 45 -6.05 9.37 -6.72
CA GLY A 45 -5.70 10.71 -7.21
C GLY A 45 -4.76 11.49 -6.30
N THR A 46 -4.37 10.95 -5.14
CA THR A 46 -3.44 11.59 -4.21
C THR A 46 -2.01 11.12 -4.47
N LYS A 47 -1.10 12.08 -4.64
CA LYS A 47 0.34 11.83 -4.71
C LYS A 47 0.96 11.70 -3.32
N TYR A 48 1.73 10.65 -3.10
CA TYR A 48 2.59 10.42 -1.94
C TYR A 48 4.05 10.42 -2.39
N MET A 49 4.92 11.01 -1.57
CA MET A 49 6.37 10.87 -1.74
C MET A 49 6.77 9.46 -1.32
N VAL A 50 7.43 8.71 -2.20
CA VAL A 50 7.95 7.38 -1.86
C VAL A 50 9.07 7.54 -0.84
N ILE A 51 8.99 6.77 0.24
CA ILE A 51 10.00 6.69 1.29
C ILE A 51 10.50 5.25 1.42
N GLN A 52 11.50 5.02 2.26
CA GLN A 52 12.11 3.70 2.43
C GLN A 52 11.08 2.62 2.80
N GLY A 53 10.92 1.67 1.89
CA GLY A 53 10.14 0.45 2.04
C GLY A 53 11.02 -0.78 2.25
N GLU A 54 10.51 -1.94 1.86
CA GLU A 54 11.24 -3.20 1.74
C GLU A 54 11.16 -3.67 0.28
N PRO A 55 12.30 -3.80 -0.43
CA PRO A 55 12.30 -4.17 -1.85
C PRO A 55 11.48 -5.43 -2.12
N GLY A 56 10.49 -5.33 -3.01
CA GLY A 56 9.63 -6.45 -3.39
C GLY A 56 8.56 -6.86 -2.37
N ALA A 57 8.55 -6.28 -1.17
CA ALA A 57 7.64 -6.67 -0.08
C ALA A 57 6.77 -5.52 0.43
N VAL A 58 7.34 -4.33 0.66
CA VAL A 58 6.64 -3.18 1.25
C VAL A 58 6.96 -1.89 0.51
N ILE A 59 5.93 -1.15 0.11
CA ILE A 59 6.04 0.22 -0.41
C ILE A 59 5.48 1.17 0.64
N ARG A 60 6.18 2.28 0.88
CA ARG A 60 5.74 3.31 1.83
C ARG A 60 5.71 4.67 1.15
N GLY A 61 4.66 5.43 1.42
CA GLY A 61 4.45 6.77 0.90
C GLY A 61 4.11 7.76 2.01
N LYS A 62 4.57 9.00 1.89
CA LYS A 62 4.27 10.09 2.84
C LYS A 62 3.60 11.27 2.14
N LYS A 63 2.61 11.87 2.81
CA LYS A 63 1.97 13.13 2.39
C LYS A 63 1.66 13.98 3.63
N GLY A 64 2.50 14.98 3.88
CA GLY A 64 2.36 15.82 5.09
C GLY A 64 2.42 14.97 6.36
N PRO A 65 1.43 15.08 7.27
CA PRO A 65 1.37 14.27 8.49
C PRO A 65 0.93 12.81 8.24
N GLY A 66 0.16 12.58 7.18
CA GLY A 66 -0.32 11.25 6.79
C GLY A 66 0.57 10.50 5.82
N GLY A 67 0.11 9.34 5.40
CA GLY A 67 0.82 8.49 4.46
C GLY A 67 0.10 7.19 4.15
N VAL A 68 0.84 6.30 3.50
CA VAL A 68 0.34 5.00 3.04
C VAL A 68 1.43 3.94 3.19
N THR A 69 1.02 2.75 3.59
CA THR A 69 1.83 1.53 3.59
C THR A 69 1.13 0.51 2.71
N VAL A 70 1.87 -0.09 1.79
CA VAL A 70 1.39 -1.17 0.92
C VAL A 70 2.26 -2.40 1.16
N LYS A 71 1.65 -3.50 1.59
CA LYS A 71 2.31 -4.80 1.75
C LYS A 71 1.83 -5.74 0.66
N LYS A 72 2.77 -6.35 -0.06
CA LYS A 72 2.49 -7.40 -1.03
C LYS A 72 2.34 -8.75 -0.32
N THR A 73 1.35 -9.52 -0.75
CA THR A 73 1.15 -10.94 -0.37
C THR A 73 1.22 -11.80 -1.64
N ASN A 74 0.90 -13.10 -1.57
CA ASN A 74 0.98 -13.94 -2.78
C ASN A 74 -0.10 -13.60 -3.81
N GLN A 75 -1.29 -13.20 -3.36
CA GLN A 75 -2.48 -13.01 -4.19
C GLN A 75 -3.18 -11.66 -3.98
N ALA A 76 -2.74 -10.87 -3.00
CA ALA A 76 -3.38 -9.62 -2.60
C ALA A 76 -2.39 -8.49 -2.27
N LEU A 77 -2.92 -7.27 -2.25
CA LEU A 77 -2.24 -6.09 -1.72
C LEU A 77 -2.98 -5.61 -0.47
N ILE A 78 -2.24 -5.41 0.62
CA ILE A 78 -2.75 -4.81 1.84
C ILE A 78 -2.34 -3.35 1.85
N ILE A 79 -3.33 -2.46 1.87
CA ILE A 79 -3.11 -1.02 1.80
C ILE A 79 -3.66 -0.40 3.07
N GLY A 80 -2.79 0.23 3.85
CA GLY A 80 -3.17 1.09 4.97
C GLY A 80 -2.86 2.53 4.65
N ILE A 81 -3.87 3.40 4.74
CA ILE A 81 -3.73 4.85 4.64
C ILE A 81 -3.94 5.40 6.04
N TYR A 82 -3.04 6.26 6.49
CA TYR A 82 -3.09 6.87 7.80
C TYR A 82 -3.02 8.39 7.73
N ASP A 83 -3.58 9.02 8.74
CA ASP A 83 -3.45 10.45 9.02
C ASP A 83 -3.30 10.62 10.54
N GLU A 84 -2.99 11.83 11.00
CA GLU A 84 -2.94 12.12 12.44
C GLU A 84 -4.26 11.77 13.14
N PRO A 85 -4.21 11.21 14.37
CA PRO A 85 -3.03 11.05 15.24
C PRO A 85 -2.25 9.75 15.04
N MET A 86 -2.55 8.95 14.00
CA MET A 86 -1.86 7.69 13.76
C MET A 86 -0.45 7.95 13.22
N THR A 87 0.54 7.33 13.84
CA THR A 87 1.93 7.41 13.40
C THR A 87 2.22 6.45 12.24
N PRO A 88 3.24 6.73 11.42
CA PRO A 88 3.67 5.82 10.35
C PRO A 88 4.01 4.41 10.86
N GLY A 89 4.65 4.32 12.03
CA GLY A 89 5.03 3.03 12.62
C GLY A 89 3.82 2.18 13.04
N GLN A 90 2.75 2.81 13.53
CA GLN A 90 1.50 2.10 13.85
C GLN A 90 0.83 1.54 12.58
N CYS A 91 0.77 2.33 11.50
CA CYS A 91 0.23 1.87 10.22
C CYS A 91 1.05 0.70 9.66
N ASN A 92 2.38 0.85 9.61
CA ASN A 92 3.30 -0.21 9.17
C ASN A 92 3.05 -1.53 9.93
N MET A 93 3.01 -1.47 11.26
CA MET A 93 2.80 -2.64 12.10
C MET A 93 1.49 -3.37 11.76
N VAL A 94 0.39 -2.64 11.56
CA VAL A 94 -0.91 -3.27 11.27
C VAL A 94 -0.92 -3.89 9.87
N VAL A 95 -0.47 -3.14 8.86
CA VAL A 95 -0.49 -3.57 7.45
C VAL A 95 0.45 -4.75 7.23
N GLU A 96 1.65 -4.69 7.78
CA GLU A 96 2.68 -5.72 7.57
C GLU A 96 2.30 -7.01 8.31
N ARG A 97 1.84 -6.94 9.56
CA ARG A 97 1.41 -8.14 10.31
C ARG A 97 0.21 -8.83 9.66
N LEU A 98 -0.73 -8.07 9.10
CA LEU A 98 -1.85 -8.66 8.36
C LEU A 98 -1.36 -9.32 7.06
N GLY A 99 -0.46 -8.67 6.32
CA GLY A 99 0.10 -9.26 5.11
C GLY A 99 0.93 -10.52 5.39
N ASP A 100 1.76 -10.51 6.42
CA ASP A 100 2.53 -11.69 6.84
C ASP A 100 1.60 -12.85 7.23
N TYR A 101 0.53 -12.57 7.98
CA TYR A 101 -0.48 -13.57 8.30
C TYR A 101 -1.12 -14.18 7.05
N LEU A 102 -1.46 -13.36 6.04
CA LEU A 102 -2.04 -13.86 4.79
C LEU A 102 -1.05 -14.71 4.00
N ILE A 103 0.22 -14.30 3.94
CA ILE A 103 1.30 -15.08 3.32
C ILE A 103 1.44 -16.44 4.01
N ASP A 104 1.41 -16.48 5.34
CA ASP A 104 1.48 -17.71 6.13
C ASP A 104 0.29 -18.65 5.88
N GLN A 105 -0.87 -18.10 5.51
CA GLN A 105 -2.05 -18.87 5.08
C GLN A 105 -2.01 -19.29 3.60
N GLY A 106 -0.95 -18.94 2.86
CA GLY A 106 -0.81 -19.23 1.43
C GLY A 106 -1.60 -18.27 0.52
N LEU A 107 -2.01 -17.12 1.05
CA LEU A 107 -2.72 -16.06 0.34
C LEU A 107 -1.79 -14.92 -0.09
#